data_AF-A0A383DJP6-F1
#
_entry.id   AF-A0A383DJP6-F1
#
_cell.length_a   1.000
_cell.length_b   1.000
_cell.length_c   1.000
_cell.angle_alpha   90.00
_cell.angle_beta   90.00
_cell.angle_gamma   90.00
#
_symmetry.space_group_name_H-M   'P 1'
#
loop_
_entity.id
_entity.type
_entity.pdbx_description
1 polymer ?
#
loop_
_entity_poly.entity_id
_entity_poly.type
_entity_poly.pdbx_seq_one_letter_code
_entity_poly.pdbx_strand_id
1 'polypeptide(L)'
;MNSGIVSGGQKERSTCPRVTLCLATFEAEAFIEVTLRSICCQTYKNFKCLIFDDASEDGTIGVCETVLEDDVRFEIQVHDERLG
;
A
#
# COMPACT_ATOMS: atom_id res chain seq x y z
N MET A 1 -20.67 34.44 31.11
CA MET A 1 -20.95 33.07 31.60
C MET A 1 -21.33 32.24 30.38
N ASN A 2 -20.53 31.20 30.10
CA ASN A 2 -20.49 30.21 28.98
C ASN A 2 -20.79 30.66 27.54
N SER A 3 -19.89 30.56 26.54
CA SER A 3 -19.01 29.47 26.03
C SER A 3 -19.73 28.39 25.21
N GLY A 4 -19.17 28.12 24.02
CA GLY A 4 -19.61 27.13 23.02
C GLY A 4 -19.30 27.60 21.59
N ILE A 5 -18.03 27.87 21.26
CA ILE A 5 -17.13 26.95 20.52
C ILE A 5 -17.72 26.48 19.19
N VAL A 6 -17.12 27.03 18.12
CA VAL A 6 -17.14 26.57 16.73
C VAL A 6 -16.83 25.07 16.59
N SER A 7 -17.57 24.36 15.76
CA SER A 7 -17.00 23.25 14.98
C SER A 7 -17.70 23.13 13.63
N GLY A 8 -17.14 23.87 12.65
CA GLY A 8 -17.32 23.51 11.26
C GLY A 8 -16.76 22.12 11.05
N GLY A 9 -17.62 21.13 10.88
CA GLY A 9 -17.23 19.79 10.48
C GLY A 9 -16.70 19.84 9.06
N GLN A 10 -15.39 20.06 8.90
CA GLN A 10 -14.72 19.75 7.65
C GLN A 10 -14.77 18.24 7.48
N LYS A 11 -15.72 17.78 6.67
CA LYS A 11 -15.72 16.42 6.10
C LYS A 11 -14.33 16.21 5.51
N GLU A 12 -13.60 15.22 6.01
CA GLU A 12 -12.27 14.88 5.50
C GLU A 12 -12.35 14.83 3.97
N ARG A 13 -11.56 15.67 3.29
CA ARG A 13 -11.43 15.57 1.85
C ARG A 13 -10.72 14.26 1.59
N SER A 14 -11.44 13.27 1.08
CA SER A 14 -10.85 12.09 0.45
C SER A 14 -9.92 12.60 -0.66
N THR A 15 -8.63 12.68 -0.38
CA THR A 15 -7.65 13.06 -1.39
C THR A 15 -7.44 11.86 -2.29
N CYS A 16 -7.94 11.93 -3.53
CA CYS A 16 -7.62 10.93 -4.54
C CYS A 16 -6.09 10.86 -4.70
N PRO A 17 -5.48 9.65 -4.68
CA PRO A 17 -4.06 9.52 -4.93
C PRO A 17 -3.73 10.11 -6.30
N ARG A 18 -2.69 10.95 -6.36
CA ARG A 18 -2.27 11.57 -7.63
C ARG A 18 -1.36 10.67 -8.45
N VAL A 19 -0.80 9.66 -7.80
CA VAL A 19 0.08 8.65 -8.39
C VAL A 19 -0.37 7.30 -7.87
N THR A 20 -0.47 6.33 -8.78
CA THR A 20 -0.66 4.92 -8.41
C THR A 20 0.54 4.14 -8.92
N LEU A 21 1.23 3.46 -8.01
CA LEU A 21 2.27 2.51 -8.33
C LEU A 21 1.62 1.15 -8.58
N CYS A 22 2.06 0.46 -9.62
CA CYS A 22 1.68 -0.92 -9.91
C CYS A 22 2.93 -1.78 -9.75
N LEU A 23 2.89 -2.75 -8.84
CA LEU A 23 4.00 -3.65 -8.55
C LEU A 23 3.55 -5.08 -8.86
N ALA A 24 4.09 -5.68 -9.91
CA ALA A 24 3.90 -7.10 -10.20
C ALA A 24 4.98 -7.92 -9.49
N THR A 25 4.60 -9.03 -8.88
CA THR A 25 5.53 -9.92 -8.15
C THR A 25 5.29 -11.38 -8.52
N PHE A 26 6.38 -12.14 -8.59
CA PHE A 26 6.39 -13.60 -8.71
C PHE A 26 7.72 -14.10 -8.16
N GLU A 27 7.70 -14.99 -7.16
CA GLU A 27 8.90 -15.57 -6.52
C GLU A 27 9.96 -14.51 -6.14
N ALA A 28 9.50 -13.45 -5.46
CA ALA A 28 10.28 -12.24 -5.18
C ALA A 28 10.76 -12.14 -3.71
N GLU A 29 10.67 -13.20 -2.90
CA GLU A 29 10.95 -13.19 -1.45
C GLU A 29 12.28 -12.50 -1.13
N ALA A 30 13.32 -12.78 -1.92
CA ALA A 30 14.67 -12.26 -1.70
C ALA A 30 14.82 -10.73 -1.88
N PHE A 31 13.89 -10.07 -2.58
CA PHE A 31 14.03 -8.66 -2.99
C PHE A 31 12.84 -7.78 -2.61
N ILE A 32 11.67 -8.38 -2.37
CA ILE A 32 10.43 -7.63 -2.20
C ILE A 32 10.49 -6.71 -0.99
N GLU A 33 11.10 -7.12 0.12
CA GLU A 33 11.24 -6.28 1.32
C GLU A 33 11.96 -4.95 1.02
N VAL A 34 13.09 -5.00 0.31
CA VAL A 34 13.89 -3.80 -0.01
C VAL A 34 13.08 -2.86 -0.91
N THR A 35 12.36 -3.41 -1.87
CA THR A 35 11.46 -2.65 -2.76
C THR A 35 10.35 -1.96 -1.96
N LEU A 36 9.65 -2.68 -1.09
CA LEU A 36 8.58 -2.13 -0.27
C LEU A 36 9.09 -1.04 0.68
N ARG A 37 10.21 -1.27 1.38
CA ARG A 37 10.83 -0.26 2.25
C ARG A 37 11.21 1.01 1.46
N SER A 38 11.72 0.86 0.24
CA SER A 38 11.99 2.00 -0.65
C SER A 38 10.72 2.79 -0.97
N ILE A 39 9.62 2.11 -1.33
CA ILE A 39 8.32 2.75 -1.62
C ILE A 39 7.74 3.42 -0.37
N CYS A 40 7.81 2.78 0.80
CA CYS A 40 7.33 3.36 2.06
C CYS A 40 8.06 4.68 2.40
N CYS A 41 9.36 4.72 2.12
CA CYS A 41 10.25 5.86 2.36
C CYS A 41 10.17 6.98 1.31
N GLN A 42 9.33 6.87 0.28
CA GLN A 42 9.22 7.92 -0.75
C GLN A 42 8.87 9.28 -0.14
N THR A 43 9.53 10.34 -0.64
CA THR A 43 9.34 11.72 -0.15
C THR A 43 7.98 12.29 -0.55
N TYR A 44 7.45 11.86 -1.70
CA TYR A 44 6.08 12.14 -2.11
C TYR A 44 5.11 11.17 -1.42
N LYS A 45 4.10 11.70 -0.72
CA LYS A 45 3.19 10.89 0.12
C LYS A 45 1.81 10.62 -0.48
N ASN A 46 1.37 11.41 -1.47
CA ASN A 46 0.04 11.30 -2.04
C ASN A 46 -0.02 10.24 -3.17
N PHE A 47 0.26 8.99 -2.81
CA PHE A 47 0.23 7.86 -3.72
C PHE A 47 -0.56 6.68 -3.14
N LYS A 48 -0.96 5.78 -4.03
CA LYS A 48 -1.38 4.41 -3.71
C LYS A 48 -0.42 3.42 -4.39
N CYS A 49 -0.19 2.27 -3.80
CA CYS A 49 0.55 1.17 -4.41
C CYS A 49 -0.35 -0.06 -4.49
N LEU A 50 -0.49 -0.62 -5.69
CA LEU A 50 -1.21 -1.87 -5.93
C LEU A 50 -0.17 -2.94 -6.23
N ILE A 51 -0.18 -4.00 -5.44
CA ILE A 51 0.70 -5.15 -5.59
C ILE A 51 -0.12 -6.28 -6.18
N PHE A 52 0.36 -6.86 -7.27
CA PHE A 52 -0.27 -7.98 -7.97
C PHE A 52 0.71 -9.15 -7.95
N ASP A 53 0.40 -10.15 -7.15
CA ASP A 53 1.22 -11.36 -7.06
C ASP A 53 0.68 -12.45 -7.98
N ASP A 54 1.55 -13.02 -8.79
CA ASP A 54 1.22 -13.98 -9.85
C ASP A 54 1.29 -15.44 -9.37
N ALA A 55 0.63 -15.73 -8.25
CA ALA A 55 0.63 -17.03 -7.58
C ALA A 55 2.04 -17.48 -7.11
N SER A 56 2.74 -16.64 -6.36
CA SER A 56 4.01 -17.00 -5.73
C SER A 56 3.82 -18.12 -4.69
N GLU A 57 4.67 -19.16 -4.76
CA GLU A 57 4.68 -20.26 -3.78
C GLU A 57 5.74 -20.05 -2.67
N ASP A 58 6.59 -19.03 -2.80
CA ASP A 58 7.63 -18.68 -1.82
C ASP A 58 7.11 -17.71 -0.74
N GLY A 59 8.02 -17.16 0.08
CA GLY A 59 7.68 -16.22 1.15
C GLY A 59 7.23 -14.82 0.69
N THR A 60 7.09 -14.56 -0.62
CA THR A 60 6.80 -13.21 -1.16
C THR A 60 5.61 -12.54 -0.49
N ILE A 61 4.47 -13.24 -0.41
CA ILE A 61 3.24 -12.69 0.18
C ILE A 61 3.41 -12.42 1.67
N GLY A 62 4.02 -13.36 2.41
CA GLY A 62 4.23 -13.20 3.85
C GLY A 62 5.11 -11.99 4.17
N VAL A 63 6.13 -11.72 3.34
CA VAL A 63 6.95 -10.51 3.46
C VAL A 63 6.13 -9.25 3.17
N CYS A 64 5.30 -9.25 2.12
CA CYS A 64 4.40 -8.12 1.80
C CYS A 64 3.46 -7.79 2.96
N GLU A 65 2.76 -8.79 3.50
CA GLU A 65 1.83 -8.62 4.62
C GLU A 65 2.55 -8.07 5.87
N THR A 66 3.72 -8.63 6.19
CA THR A 66 4.51 -8.21 7.36
C THR A 66 5.01 -6.76 7.23
N VAL A 67 5.49 -6.37 6.05
CA VAL A 67 6.06 -5.02 5.84
C VAL A 67 4.98 -3.95 5.76
N LEU A 68 3.75 -4.31 5.36
CA LEU A 68 2.68 -3.38 5.01
C LEU A 68 1.51 -3.37 6.01
N GLU A 69 1.60 -4.10 7.12
CA GLU A 69 0.52 -4.35 8.11
C GLU A 69 -0.35 -3.12 8.43
N ASP A 70 0.27 -1.94 8.61
CA ASP A 70 -0.41 -0.69 8.97
C ASP A 70 -0.40 0.40 7.88
N ASP A 71 0.14 0.13 6.69
CA ASP A 71 0.28 1.14 5.63
C ASP A 71 -0.90 1.12 4.65
N VAL A 72 -1.90 1.95 4.95
CA VAL A 72 -3.13 2.11 4.15
C VAL A 72 -2.93 2.56 2.70
N ARG A 73 -1.71 2.94 2.31
CA ARG A 73 -1.38 3.31 0.93
C ARG A 73 -1.23 2.08 0.02
N PHE A 74 -1.14 0.88 0.58
CA PHE A 74 -0.88 -0.35 -0.15
C PHE A 74 -2.13 -1.24 -0.20
N GLU A 75 -2.25 -1.99 -1.29
CA GLU A 75 -3.25 -3.03 -1.47
C GLU A 75 -2.60 -4.21 -2.20
N ILE A 76 -2.81 -5.42 -1.70
CA ILE A 76 -2.26 -6.66 -2.25
C ILE A 76 -3.40 -7.43 -2.91
N GLN A 77 -3.17 -7.85 -4.15
CA GLN A 77 -4.03 -8.74 -4.92
C GLN A 77 -3.19 -9.95 -5.30
N VAL A 78 -3.68 -11.14 -4.95
CA VAL A 78 -3.01 -12.41 -5.26
C VAL A 78 -3.85 -13.16 -6.27
N HIS A 79 -3.24 -13.60 -7.36
CA HIS A 79 -3.89 -14.45 -8.35
C HIS A 79 -3.87 -15.91 -7.91
N ASP A 80 -4.95 -16.64 -8.20
CA ASP A 80 -5.09 -18.07 -7.88
C ASP A 80 -4.17 -18.96 -8.76
N GLU A 81 -3.76 -18.43 -9.92
CA GLU A 81 -2.91 -19.11 -10.88
C GLU A 81 -1.94 -18.12 -11.53
N ARG A 82 -0.86 -18.64 -12.11
CA ARG A 82 0.14 -17.85 -12.80
C ARG A 82 -0.37 -17.39 -14.18
N LEU A 83 -0.50 -16.09 -14.37
CA LEU A 83 -1.10 -15.45 -15.54
C LEU A 83 -0.06 -14.87 -16.52
N GLY A 84 1.18 -14.61 -16.10
CA GLY A 84 2.30 -14.25 -16.99
C GLY A 84 2.81 -12.82 -16.88
#